data_AF-W1XLM0-F1
#
_entry.id   AF-W1XLM0-F1
#
_cell.length_a   1.000
_cell.length_b   1.000
_cell.length_c   1.000
_cell.angle_alpha   90.00
_cell.angle_beta   90.00
_cell.angle_gamma   90.00
#
_symmetry.space_group_name_H-M   'P 1'
#
loop_
_entity.id
_entity.type
_entity.pdbx_description
1 polymer ?
#
loop_
_entity_poly.entity_id
_entity_poly.type
_entity_poly.pdbx_seq_one_letter_code
_entity_poly.pdbx_strand_id
1 'polypeptide(L)'
;LATVIASQAVISGVFSLTRQAVRLGYLSPMRIIHTSEMESGQIYIPFVNWMLYVAVVIVIVSFEHSSNLAAAYGIAVTGTMVLTSILSTTVARQNWHWNK
;
A
#
# COMPACT_ATOMS: atom_id res chain seq x y z
N LEU A 1 -19.12 2.53 -10.51
CA LEU A 1 -18.51 1.17 -10.50
C LEU A 1 -16.97 1.23 -10.51
N ALA A 2 -16.34 1.85 -11.51
CA ALA A 2 -14.87 1.90 -11.64
C ALA A 2 -14.14 2.45 -10.40
N THR A 3 -14.61 3.56 -9.83
CA THR A 3 -14.04 4.14 -8.59
C THR A 3 -14.12 3.20 -7.40
N VAL A 4 -15.19 2.41 -7.30
CA VAL A 4 -15.37 1.43 -6.22
C VAL A 4 -14.38 0.28 -6.39
N ILE A 5 -14.23 -0.25 -7.61
CA ILE A 5 -13.28 -1.32 -7.92
C ILE A 5 -11.84 -0.84 -7.64
N ALA A 6 -11.50 0.37 -8.08
CA ALA A 6 -10.18 0.97 -7.82
C ALA A 6 -9.91 1.09 -6.31
N SER A 7 -10.89 1.57 -5.52
CA SER A 7 -10.75 1.67 -4.06
C SER A 7 -10.54 0.30 -3.40
N GLN A 8 -11.24 -0.74 -3.85
CA GLN A 8 -11.11 -2.10 -3.33
C GLN A 8 -9.74 -2.72 -3.65
N ALA A 9 -9.21 -2.47 -4.84
CA ALA A 9 -7.87 -2.91 -5.21
C ALA A 9 -6.79 -2.28 -4.30
N VAL A 10 -6.92 -0.99 -3.98
CA VAL A 10 -6.01 -0.29 -3.06
C VAL A 10 -6.09 -0.86 -1.65
N ILE A 11 -7.29 -1.02 -1.10
CA ILE A 11 -7.49 -1.57 0.26
C ILE A 11 -6.89 -2.98 0.36
N SER A 12 -7.16 -3.83 -0.64
CA SER A 12 -6.62 -5.19 -0.70
C SER A 12 -5.09 -5.20 -0.79
N GLY A 13 -4.50 -4.29 -1.59
CA GLY A 13 -3.05 -4.12 -1.68
C GLY A 13 -2.42 -3.74 -0.34
N VAL A 14 -3.02 -2.80 0.39
CA VAL A 14 -2.52 -2.37 1.70
C VAL A 14 -2.62 -3.49 2.73
N PHE A 15 -3.70 -4.29 2.73
CA PHE A 15 -3.79 -5.47 3.61
C PHE A 15 -2.68 -6.50 3.33
N SER A 16 -2.34 -6.71 2.06
CA SER A 16 -1.22 -7.59 1.67
C SER A 16 0.13 -7.06 2.18
N LEU A 17 0.43 -5.78 1.95
CA LEU A 17 1.66 -5.14 2.44
C LEU A 17 1.77 -5.17 3.97
N THR A 18 0.66 -4.90 4.65
CA THR A 18 0.58 -4.96 6.12
C THR A 18 0.94 -6.35 6.64
N ARG A 19 0.42 -7.40 6.00
CA ARG A 19 0.76 -8.79 6.36
C ARG A 19 2.23 -9.10 6.12
N GLN A 20 2.80 -8.63 5.01
CA GLN A 20 4.24 -8.79 4.74
C GLN A 20 5.07 -8.11 5.84
N ALA A 21 4.69 -6.90 6.26
CA ALA A 21 5.36 -6.19 7.34
C ALA A 21 5.26 -6.91 8.69
N VAL A 22 4.08 -7.47 9.05
CA VAL A 22 3.92 -8.30 10.27
C VAL A 22 4.81 -9.55 10.20
N ARG A 23 4.89 -10.23 9.04
CA ARG A 23 5.76 -11.41 8.86
C ARG A 23 7.25 -11.09 8.97
N LEU A 24 7.65 -9.89 8.55
CA LEU A 24 9.02 -9.38 8.71
C LEU A 24 9.30 -8.84 10.12
N GLY A 25 8.32 -8.85 11.02
CA GLY A 25 8.46 -8.35 12.40
C GLY A 25 8.40 -6.82 12.53
N TYR A 26 8.10 -6.08 11.45
CA TYR A 26 8.01 -4.61 11.48
C TYR A 26 6.76 -4.10 12.20
N LEU A 27 5.70 -4.91 12.28
CA LEU A 27 4.45 -4.56 12.95
C LEU A 27 4.05 -5.65 13.94
N SER A 28 3.49 -5.24 15.07
CA SER A 28 2.90 -6.16 16.04
C SER A 28 1.77 -6.97 15.38
N PRO A 29 1.56 -8.25 15.74
CA PRO A 29 0.48 -9.07 15.21
C PRO A 29 -0.88 -8.38 15.39
N MET A 30 -1.46 -7.91 14.28
CA MET A 30 -2.79 -7.29 14.27
C MET A 30 -3.87 -8.35 14.22
N ARG A 31 -5.02 -8.07 14.83
CA ARG A 31 -6.20 -8.95 14.84
C ARG A 31 -6.78 -9.02 13.42
N ILE A 32 -6.44 -10.09 12.70
CA ILE A 32 -6.98 -10.38 11.37
C ILE A 32 -8.35 -11.01 11.56
N ILE A 33 -9.40 -10.33 11.09
CA ILE A 33 -10.74 -10.90 11.05
C ILE A 33 -10.88 -11.61 9.70
N HIS A 34 -10.94 -12.94 9.75
CA HIS A 34 -11.29 -13.74 8.58
C HIS A 34 -12.79 -13.60 8.40
N THR A 35 -13.22 -12.87 7.36
CA THR A 35 -14.65 -12.67 7.11
C THR A 35 -15.31 -13.91 6.51
N SER A 36 -14.52 -14.92 6.08
CA SER A 36 -14.98 -16.23 5.62
C SER A 36 -14.01 -17.33 6.05
N GLU A 37 -14.52 -18.41 6.65
CA GLU A 37 -13.74 -19.62 7.00
C GLU A 37 -13.35 -20.47 5.78
N MET A 38 -13.92 -20.21 4.59
CA MET A 38 -13.71 -21.01 3.38
C MET A 38 -12.81 -20.34 2.32
N GLU A 39 -12.54 -19.03 2.42
CA GLU A 39 -11.77 -18.30 1.41
C GLU A 39 -10.73 -17.40 2.10
N SER A 40 -9.48 -17.87 2.15
CA SER A 40 -8.32 -17.09 2.65
C SER A 40 -8.07 -15.75 1.92
N GLY A 41 -8.84 -15.44 0.88
CA GLY A 41 -8.77 -14.21 0.10
C GLY A 41 -9.52 -13.01 0.70
N GLN A 42 -10.50 -13.20 1.59
CA GLN A 42 -11.28 -12.09 2.18
C GLN A 42 -10.76 -11.71 3.57
N ILE A 43 -9.66 -10.96 3.56
CA ILE A 43 -8.93 -10.55 4.75
C ILE A 43 -9.38 -9.14 5.11
N TYR A 44 -9.98 -8.96 6.29
CA TYR A 44 -10.32 -7.64 6.80
C TYR A 44 -9.44 -7.30 8.01
N ILE A 45 -8.71 -6.18 7.90
CA ILE A 45 -7.91 -5.65 8.99
C ILE A 45 -8.55 -4.31 9.43
N PRO A 46 -9.41 -4.31 10.47
CA PRO A 46 -10.21 -3.15 10.84
C PRO A 46 -9.37 -1.91 11.16
N PHE A 47 -8.24 -2.11 11.84
CA PHE A 47 -7.30 -1.04 12.18
C PHE A 47 -6.77 -0.33 10.92
N VAL A 48 -6.32 -1.10 9.93
CA VAL A 48 -5.78 -0.55 8.67
C VAL A 48 -6.87 0.15 7.87
N ASN A 49 -8.09 -0.39 7.85
CA ASN A 49 -9.21 0.24 7.16
C ASN A 49 -9.55 1.62 7.74
N TRP A 50 -9.63 1.73 9.08
CA TRP A 50 -9.84 3.01 9.75
C TRP A 50 -8.68 3.98 9.54
N MET A 51 -7.44 3.48 9.60
CA MET A 51 -6.26 4.28 9.31
C MET A 51 -6.29 4.84 7.88
N LEU A 52 -6.65 4.01 6.89
CA LEU A 52 -6.81 4.45 5.49
C LEU A 52 -7.92 5.50 5.36
N TYR A 53 -9.06 5.31 6.02
CA TYR A 53 -10.15 6.28 6.02
C TYR A 53 -9.68 7.64 6.55
N VAL A 54 -9.03 7.67 7.71
CA VAL A 54 -8.51 8.90 8.32
C VAL A 54 -7.46 9.55 7.41
N ALA A 55 -6.54 8.79 6.84
CA ALA A 55 -5.52 9.30 5.93
C ALA A 55 -6.14 9.96 4.69
N VAL A 56 -7.15 9.32 4.08
CA VAL A 56 -7.87 9.89 2.92
C VAL A 56 -8.57 11.19 3.31
N VAL A 57 -9.25 11.24 4.46
CA VAL A 57 -9.92 12.46 4.95
C VAL A 57 -8.90 13.59 5.16
N ILE A 58 -7.76 13.32 5.79
CA ILE A 58 -6.70 14.31 6.00
C ILE A 58 -6.20 14.86 4.66
N VAL A 59 -5.94 13.99 3.68
CA VAL A 59 -5.46 14.41 2.35
C VAL A 59 -6.50 15.28 1.64
N ILE A 60 -7.78 14.91 1.69
CA ILE A 60 -8.85 15.70 1.07
C ILE A 60 -8.93 17.10 1.71
N VAL A 61 -8.91 17.17 3.04
CA VAL A 61 -8.99 18.45 3.78
C VAL A 61 -7.73 19.30 3.57
N SER A 62 -6.55 18.69 3.44
CA SER A 62 -5.28 19.43 3.29
C SER A 62 -5.09 20.03 1.90
N PHE A 63 -5.60 19.37 0.86
CA PHE A 63 -5.33 19.78 -0.52
C PHE A 63 -6.45 20.60 -1.15
N GLU A 64 -7.70 20.49 -0.66
CA GLU A 64 -8.95 21.16 -1.07
C GLU A 64 -9.27 21.14 -2.58
N HIS A 65 -8.33 21.56 -3.43
CA HIS A 65 -8.33 21.52 -4.88
C HIS A 65 -7.71 20.23 -5.44
N SER A 66 -8.44 19.60 -6.37
CA SER A 66 -8.02 18.37 -7.08
C SER A 66 -6.72 18.53 -7.88
N SER A 67 -6.41 19.74 -8.37
CA SER A 67 -5.18 20.03 -9.10
C SER A 67 -3.93 19.82 -8.25
N ASN A 68 -3.93 20.34 -7.02
CA ASN A 68 -2.79 20.22 -6.11
C ASN A 68 -2.60 18.77 -5.65
N LEU A 69 -3.70 18.06 -5.44
CA LEU A 69 -3.68 16.63 -5.12
C LEU A 69 -3.06 15.79 -6.25
N ALA A 70 -3.42 16.09 -7.50
CA ALA A 70 -2.89 15.37 -8.67
C ALA A 70 -1.37 15.59 -8.83
N ALA A 71 -0.90 16.82 -8.65
CA ALA A 71 0.53 17.13 -8.70
C ALA A 71 1.31 16.42 -7.58
N ALA A 72 0.81 16.47 -6.34
CA ALA A 72 1.44 15.80 -5.20
C ALA A 72 1.46 14.27 -5.37
N TYR A 73 0.36 13.69 -5.84
CA TYR A 73 0.28 12.26 -6.17
C TYR A 73 1.31 11.87 -7.23
N GLY A 74 1.43 12.66 -8.31
CA GLY A 74 2.41 12.43 -9.37
C GLY A 74 3.84 12.39 -8.84
N ILE A 75 4.23 13.39 -8.03
CA ILE A 75 5.57 13.44 -7.41
C ILE A 75 5.80 12.24 -6.49
N ALA A 76 4.82 11.88 -5.66
CA ALA A 76 4.93 10.75 -4.73
C ALA A 76 5.11 9.42 -5.49
N VAL A 77 4.28 9.16 -6.50
CA VAL A 77 4.34 7.92 -7.28
C VAL A 77 5.66 7.83 -8.06
N THR A 78 6.04 8.88 -8.77
CA THR A 78 7.31 8.87 -9.51
C THR A 78 8.50 8.70 -8.57
N GLY A 79 8.50 9.38 -7.41
CA GLY A 79 9.54 9.21 -6.39
C GLY A 79 9.63 7.76 -5.88
N THR A 80 8.51 7.14 -5.56
CA THR A 80 8.49 5.72 -5.11
C THR A 80 8.93 4.76 -6.21
N MET A 81 8.58 4.99 -7.48
CA MET A 81 9.04 4.19 -8.61
C MET A 81 10.55 4.30 -8.83
N VAL A 82 11.12 5.51 -8.69
CA VAL A 82 12.56 5.73 -8.79
C VAL A 82 13.30 5.02 -7.66
N LEU A 83 12.83 5.20 -6.42
CA LEU A 83 13.43 4.55 -5.25
C LEU A 83 13.40 3.02 -5.37
N THR A 84 12.25 2.44 -5.73
CA THR A 84 12.12 0.99 -5.91
C THR A 84 12.99 0.48 -7.05
N SER A 85 13.14 1.23 -8.14
CA SER A 85 14.03 0.89 -9.26
C SER A 85 15.50 0.87 -8.83
N ILE A 86 15.95 1.85 -8.03
CA ILE A 86 17.32 1.90 -7.49
C ILE A 86 17.56 0.72 -6.55
N LEU A 87 16.63 0.46 -5.61
CA LEU A 87 16.72 -0.66 -4.68
C LEU A 87 16.74 -2.01 -5.42
N SER A 88 15.85 -2.19 -6.39
CA SER A 88 15.79 -3.41 -7.21
C SER A 88 17.07 -3.63 -8.00
N THR A 89 17.63 -2.58 -8.61
CA THR A 89 18.90 -2.67 -9.34
C THR A 89 20.05 -3.03 -8.40
N THR A 90 20.06 -2.46 -7.20
CA THR A 90 21.10 -2.72 -6.18
C THR A 90 21.03 -4.17 -5.71
N VAL A 91 19.84 -4.67 -5.37
CA VAL A 91 19.61 -6.07 -4.98
C VAL A 91 19.98 -7.03 -6.10
N ALA A 92 19.61 -6.74 -7.34
CA ALA A 92 19.94 -7.61 -8.47
C ALA A 92 21.45 -7.68 -8.75
N ARG A 93 22.18 -6.58 -8.56
CA ARG A 93 23.64 -6.58 -8.67
C ARG A 93 24.32 -7.33 -7.52
N GLN A 94 23.87 -7.14 -6.28
CA GLN A 94 24.54 -7.70 -5.10
C GLN A 94 24.17 -9.17 -4.84
N ASN A 95 22.88 -9.51 -4.88
CA ASN A 95 22.40 -10.83 -4.48
C ASN A 95 22.26 -11.81 -5.64
N TRP A 96 22.02 -11.31 -6.86
CA TRP A 96 21.87 -12.17 -8.05
C TRP A 96 23.13 -12.24 -8.91
N HIS A 97 24.22 -11.56 -8.53
CA HIS A 97 25.44 -11.46 -9.34
C HIS A 97 25.14 -11.17 -10.81
N TRP A 98 24.14 -10.31 -11.08
CA TRP A 98 23.79 -9.99 -12.45
C TRP A 98 24.99 -9.27 -13.07
N ASN A 99 25.71 -10.03 -13.90
CA ASN A 99 26.93 -9.57 -14.55
C ASN A 99 26.57 -8.42 -15.48
N LYS A 100 27.45 -7.42 -15.54
CA LYS A 100 27.28 -6.17 -16.30
C LYS A 100 26.65 -6.38 -17.67
#